data_AF-A0A1L7G8Y0-F1
#
_entry.id   AF-A0A1L7G8Y0-F1
#
_cell.length_a   1.000
_cell.length_b   1.000
_cell.length_c   1.000
_cell.angle_alpha   90.00
_cell.angle_beta   90.00
_cell.angle_gamma   90.00
#
_symmetry.space_group_name_H-M   'P 1'
#
loop_
_entity.id
_entity.type
_entity.pdbx_description
1 polymer ?
#
loop_
_entity_poly.entity_id
_entity_poly.type
_entity_poly.pdbx_seq_one_letter_code
_entity_poly.pdbx_strand_id
1 'polypeptide(L)'
;MASKATMESENYWDHLSQEALTEVSRFDQAQLESEWMHLGAEVRNLIITPANSLKNQFQAWERLIGFLEGLRLPDDQYLFSEYENDLDHRDVLQLALADMPEGPRQELSFLLNSLDARFQAYTTQDVTGELDAWLRRRRRDADPAHWWWHRRPKIAPW
;
A
#
# COMPACT_ATOMS: atom_id res chain seq x y z
N MET A 1 -19.18 23.41 5.29
CA MET A 1 -18.47 23.43 3.99
C MET A 1 -18.00 22.02 3.74
N ALA A 2 -18.73 21.28 2.89
CA ALA A 2 -18.52 19.86 2.67
C ALA A 2 -17.72 19.61 1.38
N SER A 3 -16.89 18.57 1.46
CA SER A 3 -16.25 17.78 0.41
C SER A 3 -15.28 18.49 -0.54
N LYS A 4 -14.01 18.53 -0.12
CA LYS A 4 -12.90 18.42 -1.09
C LYS A 4 -12.83 16.93 -1.41
N ALA A 5 -13.39 16.54 -2.55
CA ALA A 5 -13.28 15.18 -3.06
C ALA A 5 -11.79 14.86 -3.27
N THR A 6 -11.21 14.19 -2.29
CA THR A 6 -10.00 13.39 -2.42
C THR A 6 -10.26 12.44 -3.58
N MET A 7 -9.37 12.38 -4.57
CA MET A 7 -9.40 11.26 -5.51
C MET A 7 -9.08 10.01 -4.71
N GLU A 8 -10.11 9.38 -4.16
CA GLU A 8 -10.04 8.06 -3.54
C GLU A 8 -9.58 7.09 -4.61
N SER A 9 -8.65 6.19 -4.25
CA SER A 9 -8.14 5.16 -5.15
C SER A 9 -9.28 4.39 -5.83
N GLU A 10 -10.45 4.25 -5.19
CA GLU A 10 -11.65 3.61 -5.73
C GLU A 10 -12.09 4.17 -7.09
N ASN A 11 -12.07 5.49 -7.28
CA ASN A 11 -12.49 6.11 -8.54
C ASN A 11 -11.40 6.03 -9.62
N TYR A 12 -10.15 5.79 -9.24
CA TYR A 12 -9.02 5.75 -10.18
C TYR A 12 -9.05 4.49 -11.06
N TRP A 13 -9.53 3.37 -10.52
CA TRP A 13 -9.58 2.09 -11.23
C TRP A 13 -10.47 2.11 -12.48
N ASP A 14 -11.56 2.87 -12.44
CA ASP A 14 -12.51 3.00 -13.55
C ASP A 14 -11.94 3.79 -14.75
N HIS A 15 -10.79 4.45 -14.56
CA HIS A 15 -10.12 5.26 -15.56
C HIS A 15 -8.87 4.61 -16.14
N LEU A 16 -8.48 3.42 -15.66
CA LEU A 16 -7.32 2.70 -16.18
C LEU A 16 -7.55 2.25 -17.61
N SER A 17 -6.48 2.28 -18.41
CA SER A 17 -6.51 1.70 -19.75
C SER A 17 -6.72 0.18 -19.70
N GLN A 18 -7.19 -0.39 -20.80
CA GLN A 18 -7.34 -1.84 -20.91
C GLN A 18 -5.99 -2.58 -20.80
N GLU A 19 -4.91 -1.94 -21.23
CA GLU A 19 -3.54 -2.44 -21.06
C GLU A 19 -3.18 -2.51 -19.57
N ALA A 20 -3.46 -1.45 -18.81
CA ALA A 20 -3.24 -1.41 -17.37
C ALA A 20 -4.07 -2.47 -16.63
N LEU A 21 -5.37 -2.59 -16.95
CA LEU A 21 -6.25 -3.61 -16.36
C LEU A 21 -5.77 -5.04 -16.65
N THR A 22 -5.15 -5.28 -17.81
CA THR A 22 -4.58 -6.58 -18.17
C THR A 22 -3.36 -6.90 -17.31
N GLU A 23 -2.46 -5.95 -17.10
CA GLU A 23 -1.28 -6.16 -16.25
C GLU A 23 -1.65 -6.26 -14.77
N VAL A 24 -2.67 -5.52 -14.30
CA VAL A 24 -3.25 -5.70 -12.96
C VAL A 24 -3.77 -7.13 -12.80
N SER A 25 -4.54 -7.63 -13.77
CA SER A 25 -5.08 -9.00 -13.74
C SER A 25 -3.97 -10.05 -13.75
N ARG A 26 -2.90 -9.83 -14.52
CA ARG A 26 -1.72 -10.71 -14.55
C ARG A 26 -1.03 -10.75 -13.18
N PHE A 27 -0.82 -9.59 -12.56
CA PHE A 27 -0.26 -9.51 -11.21
C PHE A 27 -1.13 -10.25 -10.20
N ASP A 28 -2.44 -9.99 -10.21
CA ASP A 28 -3.40 -10.61 -9.28
C ASP A 28 -3.46 -12.13 -9.47
N GLN A 29 -3.40 -12.63 -10.70
CA GLN A 29 -3.36 -14.06 -10.98
C GLN A 29 -2.10 -14.72 -10.39
N ALA A 30 -0.93 -14.07 -10.51
CA ALA A 30 0.31 -14.57 -9.93
C ALA A 30 0.26 -14.59 -8.39
N GLN A 31 -0.36 -13.57 -7.77
CA GLN A 31 -0.59 -13.56 -6.32
C GLN A 31 -1.51 -14.68 -5.88
N LEU A 32 -2.60 -14.90 -6.62
CA LEU A 32 -3.57 -15.95 -6.32
C LEU A 32 -2.94 -17.34 -6.40
N GLU A 33 -2.09 -17.58 -7.39
CA GLU A 33 -1.32 -18.83 -7.52
C GLU A 33 -0.38 -19.05 -6.33
N SER A 34 0.31 -18.00 -5.88
CA SER A 34 1.17 -18.05 -4.69
C SER A 34 0.37 -18.36 -3.41
N GLU A 35 -0.75 -17.66 -3.20
CA GLU A 35 -1.65 -17.89 -2.05
C GLU A 35 -2.19 -19.33 -2.05
N TRP A 36 -2.57 -19.85 -3.22
CA TRP A 36 -3.05 -21.22 -3.36
C TRP A 36 -2.01 -22.28 -3.00
N MET A 37 -0.72 -22.04 -3.20
CA MET A 37 0.33 -23.00 -2.81
C MET A 37 0.29 -23.34 -1.32
N HIS A 38 -0.22 -22.43 -0.49
CA HIS A 38 -0.30 -22.58 0.95
C HIS A 38 -1.69 -23.01 1.46
N LEU A 39 -2.66 -23.17 0.55
CA LEU A 39 -4.06 -23.50 0.88
C LEU A 39 -4.47 -24.89 0.40
N GLY A 40 -5.34 -25.54 1.19
CA GLY A 40 -5.99 -26.78 0.81
C GLY A 40 -6.95 -26.62 -0.37
N ALA A 41 -7.13 -27.67 -1.17
CA ALA A 41 -7.89 -27.63 -2.43
C ALA A 41 -9.33 -27.11 -2.28
N GLU A 42 -9.97 -27.37 -1.14
CA GLU A 42 -11.34 -26.91 -0.85
C GLU A 42 -11.43 -25.38 -0.71
N VAL A 43 -10.38 -24.73 -0.21
CA VAL A 43 -10.34 -23.27 -0.03
C VAL A 43 -10.01 -22.56 -1.34
N ARG A 44 -9.19 -23.18 -2.22
CA ARG A 44 -8.79 -22.59 -3.50
C ARG A 44 -9.98 -22.22 -4.39
N ASN A 45 -11.01 -23.07 -4.41
CA ASN A 45 -12.20 -22.86 -5.23
C ASN A 45 -13.13 -21.75 -4.71
N LEU A 46 -12.90 -21.24 -3.49
CA LEU A 46 -13.70 -20.16 -2.89
C LEU A 46 -13.05 -18.78 -3.05
N ILE A 47 -11.77 -18.71 -3.43
CA ILE A 47 -11.02 -17.46 -3.56
C ILE A 47 -10.93 -17.08 -5.04
N ILE A 48 -11.70 -16.05 -5.42
CA ILE A 48 -11.74 -15.49 -6.77
C ILE A 48 -10.91 -14.21 -6.92
N THR A 49 -10.42 -13.65 -5.80
CA THR A 49 -9.58 -12.46 -5.77
C THR A 49 -8.50 -12.68 -4.70
N PRO A 50 -7.21 -12.47 -5.01
CA PRO A 50 -6.15 -12.65 -4.03
C PRO A 50 -6.34 -11.66 -2.87
N ALA A 51 -6.02 -12.09 -1.66
CA ALA A 51 -6.05 -11.21 -0.49
C ALA A 51 -5.10 -10.01 -0.72
N ASN A 52 -3.98 -10.27 -1.40
CA ASN A 52 -2.96 -9.30 -1.75
C ASN A 52 -3.09 -8.74 -3.19
N SER A 53 -4.32 -8.60 -3.71
CA SER A 53 -4.54 -7.96 -5.03
C SER A 53 -3.91 -6.57 -5.09
N LEU A 54 -3.49 -6.13 -6.28
CA LEU A 54 -2.86 -4.83 -6.44
C LEU A 54 -3.80 -3.70 -5.97
N LYS A 55 -5.10 -3.85 -6.20
CA LYS A 55 -6.12 -2.94 -5.70
C LYS A 55 -6.14 -2.88 -4.17
N ASN A 56 -6.08 -4.04 -3.51
CA ASN A 56 -6.04 -4.10 -2.04
C ASN A 56 -4.76 -3.47 -1.48
N GLN A 57 -3.61 -3.63 -2.16
CA GLN A 57 -2.35 -2.98 -1.76
C GLN A 57 -2.48 -1.44 -1.80
N PHE A 58 -3.05 -0.88 -2.87
CA PHE A 58 -3.32 0.55 -2.97
C PHE A 58 -4.31 1.03 -1.90
N GLN A 59 -5.36 0.27 -1.65
CA GLN A 59 -6.36 0.60 -0.61
C GLN A 59 -5.76 0.56 0.80
N ALA A 60 -4.88 -0.40 1.09
CA ALA A 60 -4.19 -0.47 2.37
C ALA A 60 -3.26 0.74 2.57
N TRP A 61 -2.49 1.09 1.53
CA TRP A 61 -1.64 2.29 1.55
C TRP A 61 -2.44 3.58 1.75
N GLU A 62 -3.55 3.74 1.01
CA GLU A 62 -4.45 4.88 1.18
C GLU A 62 -5.09 4.92 2.56
N ARG A 63 -5.45 3.77 3.14
CA ARG A 63 -6.02 3.69 4.48
C ARG A 63 -5.07 4.25 5.52
N LEU A 64 -3.79 3.85 5.51
CA LEU A 64 -2.75 4.44 6.37
C LEU A 64 -2.71 5.96 6.23
N ILE A 65 -2.65 6.47 4.99
CA ILE A 65 -2.61 7.91 4.74
C ILE A 65 -3.84 8.60 5.33
N GLY A 66 -5.02 8.00 5.15
CA GLY A 66 -6.27 8.46 5.74
C GLY A 66 -6.20 8.57 7.27
N PHE A 67 -5.65 7.57 7.95
CA PHE A 67 -5.41 7.61 9.39
C PHE A 67 -4.49 8.77 9.79
N LEU A 68 -3.38 8.95 9.07
CA LEU A 68 -2.43 10.03 9.33
C LEU A 68 -3.03 11.42 9.08
N GLU A 69 -4.00 11.51 8.16
CA GLU A 69 -4.79 12.69 7.87
C GLU A 69 -5.87 12.98 8.94
N GLY A 70 -6.06 12.07 9.90
CA GLY A 70 -7.01 12.21 11.00
C GLY A 70 -8.36 11.52 10.78
N LEU A 71 -8.47 10.61 9.81
CA LEU A 71 -9.62 9.69 9.74
C LEU A 71 -9.55 8.73 10.95
N ARG A 72 -10.58 8.80 11.78
CA ARG A 72 -10.78 7.94 12.96
C ARG A 72 -11.48 6.66 12.51
N LEU A 73 -10.98 5.48 12.90
CA LEU A 73 -11.76 4.26 12.71
C LEU A 73 -12.69 4.05 13.93
N PRO A 74 -13.84 3.39 13.74
CA PRO A 74 -14.57 2.86 14.88
C PRO A 74 -13.68 1.78 15.51
N ASP A 75 -13.27 1.95 16.78
CA ASP A 75 -12.42 1.07 17.60
C ASP A 75 -10.91 1.42 17.70
N ASP A 76 -10.56 2.70 17.60
CA ASP A 76 -9.23 3.33 17.74
C ASP A 76 -8.25 2.70 18.79
N GLN A 77 -7.40 1.77 18.34
CA GLN A 77 -5.98 1.71 18.69
C GLN A 77 -5.21 1.27 17.44
N TYR A 78 -4.58 2.22 16.75
CA TYR A 78 -3.70 1.91 15.62
C TYR A 78 -2.36 1.43 16.17
N LEU A 79 -2.00 0.18 15.90
CA LEU A 79 -0.81 -0.44 16.47
C LEU A 79 0.43 -0.23 15.59
N PHE A 80 1.62 -0.27 16.20
CA PHE A 80 2.90 -0.26 15.46
C PHE A 80 2.99 -1.38 14.40
N SER A 81 2.43 -2.55 14.69
CA SER A 81 2.41 -3.67 13.74
C SER A 81 1.54 -3.38 12.51
N GLU A 82 0.49 -2.56 12.65
CA GLU A 82 -0.34 -2.14 11.53
C GLU A 82 0.40 -1.11 10.68
N TYR A 83 1.13 -0.18 11.32
CA TYR A 83 2.06 0.71 10.60
C TYR A 83 3.08 -0.07 9.78
N GLU A 84 3.76 -1.05 10.40
CA GLU A 84 4.73 -1.91 9.72
C GLU A 84 4.10 -2.66 8.52
N ASN A 85 2.94 -3.26 8.72
CA ASN A 85 2.22 -3.98 7.67
C ASN A 85 1.82 -3.05 6.50
N ASP A 86 1.43 -1.82 6.78
CA ASP A 86 1.08 -0.84 5.75
C ASP A 86 2.31 -0.32 4.98
N LEU A 87 3.49 -0.27 5.62
CA LEU A 87 4.75 -0.04 4.91
C LEU A 87 5.12 -1.22 3.99
N ASP A 88 4.87 -2.46 4.43
CA ASP A 88 5.07 -3.66 3.59
C ASP A 88 4.18 -3.62 2.34
N HIS A 89 2.94 -3.15 2.45
CA HIS A 89 2.06 -2.94 1.29
C HIS A 89 2.67 -1.97 0.27
N ARG A 90 3.37 -0.93 0.73
CA ARG A 90 4.07 0.01 -0.14
C ARG A 90 5.29 -0.62 -0.83
N ASP A 91 5.99 -1.55 -0.19
CA ASP A 91 7.07 -2.34 -0.82
C ASP A 91 6.51 -3.19 -1.98
N VAL A 92 5.38 -3.86 -1.75
CA VAL A 92 4.71 -4.67 -2.78
C VAL A 92 4.34 -3.82 -3.99
N LEU A 93 3.82 -2.60 -3.77
CA LEU A 93 3.51 -1.66 -4.86
C LEU A 93 4.76 -1.26 -5.66
N GLN A 94 5.90 -1.03 -5.01
CA GLN A 94 7.15 -0.72 -5.72
C GLN A 94 7.57 -1.87 -6.63
N LEU A 95 7.56 -3.10 -6.10
CA LEU A 95 7.95 -4.30 -6.84
C LEU A 95 7.00 -4.60 -7.99
N ALA A 96 5.68 -4.47 -7.77
CA ALA A 96 4.67 -4.68 -8.78
C ALA A 96 4.86 -3.73 -9.98
N LEU A 97 5.05 -2.44 -9.71
CA LEU A 97 5.23 -1.44 -10.78
C LEU A 97 6.56 -1.60 -11.52
N ALA A 98 7.61 -2.07 -10.84
CA ALA A 98 8.90 -2.33 -11.48
C ALA A 98 8.82 -3.45 -12.55
N ASP A 99 7.97 -4.45 -12.36
CA ASP A 99 7.77 -5.56 -13.31
C ASP A 99 6.82 -5.21 -14.47
N MET A 100 5.99 -4.17 -14.31
CA MET A 100 5.00 -3.78 -15.33
C MET A 100 5.64 -3.10 -16.55
N PRO A 101 5.05 -3.24 -17.76
CA PRO A 101 5.39 -2.42 -18.92
C PRO A 101 5.18 -0.91 -18.67
N GLU A 102 5.86 -0.08 -19.45
CA GLU A 102 5.95 1.38 -19.21
C GLU A 102 4.58 2.08 -19.20
N GLY A 103 3.65 1.74 -20.08
CA GLY A 103 2.31 2.37 -20.13
C GLY A 103 1.50 2.15 -18.84
N PRO A 104 1.15 0.89 -18.51
CA PRO A 104 0.51 0.53 -17.24
C PRO A 104 1.24 1.06 -16.00
N ARG A 105 2.58 0.98 -16.01
CA ARG A 105 3.42 1.49 -14.93
C ARG A 105 3.22 2.99 -14.74
N GLN A 106 3.21 3.78 -15.81
CA GLN A 106 3.05 5.23 -15.72
C GLN A 106 1.68 5.62 -15.15
N GLU A 107 0.61 4.98 -15.60
CA GLU A 107 -0.74 5.21 -15.06
C GLU A 107 -0.78 4.93 -13.55
N LEU A 108 -0.39 3.74 -13.12
CA LEU A 108 -0.44 3.38 -11.70
C LEU A 108 0.58 4.16 -10.85
N SER A 109 1.72 4.56 -11.43
CA SER A 109 2.69 5.43 -10.76
C SER A 109 2.10 6.81 -10.47
N PHE A 110 1.18 7.32 -11.30
CA PHE A 110 0.53 8.60 -11.02
C PHE A 110 -0.30 8.53 -9.73
N LEU A 111 -1.12 7.47 -9.57
CA LEU A 111 -1.86 7.24 -8.33
C LEU A 111 -0.91 7.08 -7.14
N LEU A 112 0.12 6.24 -7.28
CA LEU A 112 1.08 5.99 -6.19
C LEU A 112 1.82 7.25 -5.76
N ASN A 113 2.27 8.07 -6.70
CA ASN A 113 2.95 9.34 -6.41
C ASN A 113 2.03 10.33 -5.70
N SER A 114 0.73 10.33 -6.02
CA SER A 114 -0.26 11.15 -5.31
C SER A 114 -0.42 10.73 -3.86
N LEU A 115 -0.52 9.42 -3.61
CA LEU A 115 -0.58 8.85 -2.26
C LEU A 115 0.71 9.11 -1.48
N ASP A 116 1.88 8.90 -2.10
CA ASP A 116 3.18 9.14 -1.48
C ASP A 116 3.37 10.61 -1.09
N ALA A 117 2.90 11.55 -1.92
CA ALA A 117 2.94 12.98 -1.58
C ALA A 117 2.08 13.30 -0.35
N ARG A 118 0.90 12.69 -0.23
CA ARG A 118 0.05 12.81 0.97
C ARG A 118 0.74 12.19 2.18
N PHE A 119 1.27 10.98 2.07
CA PHE A 119 2.04 10.34 3.14
C PHE A 119 3.19 11.23 3.63
N GLN A 120 3.97 11.81 2.71
CA GLN A 120 5.06 12.73 3.05
C GLN A 120 4.58 13.98 3.80
N ALA A 121 3.40 14.51 3.46
CA ALA A 121 2.83 15.68 4.09
C ALA A 121 2.48 15.44 5.58
N TYR A 122 2.16 14.21 5.98
CA TYR A 122 1.76 13.86 7.35
C TYR A 122 2.83 13.10 8.15
N THR A 123 3.99 12.87 7.54
CA THR A 123 5.13 12.22 8.18
C THR A 123 6.36 13.13 8.21
N THR A 124 7.33 12.79 9.05
CA THR A 124 8.66 13.44 9.10
C THR A 124 9.74 12.37 9.06
N GLN A 125 10.99 12.77 8.79
CA GLN A 125 12.12 11.85 8.89
C GLN A 125 12.30 11.37 10.33
N ASP A 126 12.44 10.06 10.52
CA ASP A 126 12.75 9.45 11.80
C ASP A 126 14.27 9.44 12.04
N VAL A 127 14.81 10.64 12.26
CA VAL A 127 16.25 10.87 12.53
C VAL A 127 16.69 10.37 13.90
N THR A 128 15.75 10.22 14.83
CA THR A 128 16.01 9.77 16.21
C THR A 128 15.97 8.25 16.36
N GLY A 129 15.53 7.53 15.33
CA GLY A 129 15.41 6.07 15.39
C GLY A 129 14.27 5.60 16.29
N GLU A 130 13.25 6.45 16.51
CA GLU A 130 12.11 6.12 17.39
C GLU A 130 11.38 4.85 16.95
N LEU A 131 11.42 4.55 15.65
CA LEU A 131 10.79 3.38 15.08
C LEU A 131 11.68 2.11 15.11
N ASP A 132 12.98 2.21 15.40
CA ASP A 132 13.93 1.08 15.30
C ASP A 132 13.67 -0.07 16.30
N ALA A 133 13.00 0.26 17.41
CA ALA A 133 12.63 -0.70 18.43
C ALA A 133 11.35 -1.49 18.04
N TRP A 134 10.57 -0.98 17.11
CA TRP A 134 9.20 -1.45 16.82
C TRP A 134 9.05 -2.00 15.40
N LEU A 135 9.65 -1.34 14.41
CA LEU A 135 9.77 -1.85 13.05
C LEU A 135 10.86 -2.92 13.05
N ARG A 136 10.56 -4.13 12.55
CA ARG A 136 11.49 -5.26 12.56
C ARG A 136 12.72 -4.97 11.70
N ARG A 137 13.52 -6.03 11.47
CA ARG A 137 14.73 -6.10 10.65
C ARG A 137 14.67 -5.32 9.33
N ARG A 138 13.49 -5.19 8.70
CA ARG A 138 13.33 -4.54 7.38
C ARG A 138 13.83 -3.11 7.33
N ARG A 139 13.61 -2.25 8.34
CA ARG A 139 14.16 -0.88 8.32
C ARG A 139 15.69 -0.83 8.27
N ARG A 140 16.36 -1.77 8.96
CA ARG A 140 17.82 -1.87 8.99
C ARG A 140 18.41 -2.37 7.67
N ASP A 141 17.66 -3.20 6.96
CA ASP A 141 18.07 -3.83 5.70
C ASP A 141 17.43 -3.16 4.47
N ALA A 142 16.58 -2.13 4.67
CA ALA A 142 15.85 -1.45 3.61
C ALA A 142 16.82 -0.72 2.69
N ASP A 143 16.75 -1.02 1.39
CA ASP A 143 17.43 -0.25 0.37
C ASP A 143 17.02 1.23 0.50
N PRO A 144 17.95 2.20 0.37
CA PRO A 144 17.63 3.63 0.30
C PRO A 144 16.47 4.02 -0.63
N ALA A 145 16.16 3.19 -1.63
CA ALA A 145 14.97 3.32 -2.48
C ALA A 145 13.63 3.20 -1.73
N HIS A 146 13.59 2.55 -0.56
CA HIS A 146 12.40 2.39 0.29
C HIS A 146 12.30 3.51 1.34
N TRP A 147 12.34 4.77 0.87
CA TRP A 147 12.42 5.96 1.71
C TRP A 147 11.28 6.11 2.75
N TRP A 148 10.13 5.46 2.53
CA TRP A 148 8.99 5.50 3.46
C TRP A 148 9.29 4.84 4.81
N TRP A 149 10.17 3.83 4.84
CA TRP A 149 10.62 3.19 6.09
C TRP A 149 11.42 4.11 7.02
N HIS A 150 11.93 5.21 6.48
CA HIS A 150 12.66 6.21 7.26
C HIS A 150 11.77 7.34 7.77
N ARG A 151 10.45 7.22 7.60
CA ARG A 151 9.48 8.23 8.01
C ARG A 151 8.61 7.75 9.14
N ARG A 152 8.29 8.69 10.03
CA ARG A 152 7.34 8.49 11.14
C ARG A 152 6.18 9.48 11.05
N PRO A 153 4.99 9.13 11.56
CA PRO A 153 3.88 10.07 11.73
C PRO A 153 4.31 11.33 12.49
N LYS A 154 3.83 12.50 12.04
CA LYS A 154 4.04 13.76 12.79
C LYS A 154 3.29 13.78 14.11
N ILE A 155 2.14 13.12 14.14
CA ILE A 155 1.33 12.87 15.34
C ILE A 155 1.24 11.36 15.43
N ALA A 156 1.76 10.77 16.51
CA ALA A 156 1.71 9.33 16.71
C ALA A 156 0.24 8.89 16.88
N PRO A 157 -0.23 7.92 16.08
CA PRO A 157 -1.57 7.36 16.23
C PRO A 157 -1.67 6.25 17.30
N TRP A 158 -0.54 5.88 17.92
CA TRP A 158 -0.39 4.85 18.97
C TRP A 158 -0.06 5.45 20.34
#